data_AF-A0A1W1CG22-F1
#
_entry.id   AF-A0A1W1CG22-F1
#
_cell.length_a   1.000
_cell.length_b   1.000
_cell.length_c   1.000
_cell.angle_alpha   90.00
_cell.angle_beta   90.00
_cell.angle_gamma   90.00
#
_symmetry.space_group_name_H-M   'P 1'
#
loop_
_entity.id
_entity.type
_entity.pdbx_description
1 polymer ?
#
loop_
_entity_poly.entity_id
_entity_poly.type
_entity_poly.pdbx_seq_one_letter_code
_entity_poly.pdbx_strand_id
1 'polypeptide(L)'
;MKKNIYLDFAYFIILAATFGAVITLGAIVAPVVFHTDRITVNLLIDNYNAGIIMGEIFRRFSYWVYFMVIYVAVYEAMVYKMGQRDAISFASAVIVIFSGLLFSAVYVPKILAMQALGTEATQSDTFENIHIASEIDFKILAVALIVLFVRRLMILRVPSK
;
A
#
# COMPACT_ATOMS: atom_id res chain seq x y z
N MET A 1 24.62 -12.87 -17.84
CA MET A 1 24.74 -12.91 -16.35
C MET A 1 23.73 -13.92 -15.83
N LYS A 2 24.15 -14.84 -14.94
CA LYS A 2 23.24 -15.84 -14.35
C LYS A 2 22.05 -15.14 -13.69
N LYS A 3 20.83 -15.47 -14.13
CA LYS A 3 19.58 -15.00 -13.53
C LYS A 3 19.59 -15.44 -12.06
N ASN A 4 19.66 -14.49 -11.13
CA ASN A 4 19.80 -14.82 -9.72
C ASN A 4 18.41 -15.10 -9.15
N ILE A 5 17.99 -16.37 -9.24
CA ILE A 5 16.65 -16.84 -8.90
C ILE A 5 16.22 -16.38 -7.49
N TYR A 6 17.16 -16.27 -6.56
CA TYR A 6 16.91 -15.79 -5.20
C TYR A 6 16.44 -14.34 -5.14
N LEU A 7 16.93 -13.45 -6.03
CA LEU A 7 16.47 -12.06 -6.10
C LEU A 7 15.03 -11.97 -6.62
N ASP A 8 14.69 -12.78 -7.63
CA ASP A 8 13.35 -12.83 -8.19
C ASP A 8 12.35 -13.35 -7.14
N PHE A 9 12.71 -14.39 -6.38
CA PHE A 9 11.86 -14.89 -5.28
C PHE A 9 11.73 -13.90 -4.13
N ALA A 10 12.82 -13.25 -3.72
CA ALA A 10 12.76 -12.18 -2.72
C ALA A 10 11.82 -11.06 -3.18
N TYR A 11 11.85 -10.71 -4.47
CA TYR A 11 10.93 -9.75 -5.06
C TYR A 11 9.46 -10.16 -4.95
N PHE A 12 9.14 -11.39 -5.32
CA PHE A 12 7.78 -11.91 -5.17
C PHE A 12 7.31 -11.92 -3.71
N ILE A 13 8.18 -12.25 -2.76
CA ILE A 13 7.83 -12.24 -1.33
C ILE A 13 7.46 -10.83 -0.88
N ILE A 14 8.24 -9.81 -1.26
CA ILE A 14 7.94 -8.43 -0.87
C ILE A 14 6.62 -7.94 -1.48
N LEU A 15 6.36 -8.23 -2.76
CA LEU A 15 5.10 -7.88 -3.41
C LEU A 15 3.91 -8.57 -2.73
N ALA A 16 4.00 -9.88 -2.48
CA ALA A 16 2.94 -10.65 -1.85
C ALA A 16 2.70 -10.24 -0.39
N ALA A 17 3.76 -9.98 0.38
CA ALA A 17 3.66 -9.50 1.76
C ALA A 17 2.97 -8.13 1.83
N THR A 18 3.33 -7.22 0.91
CA THR A 18 2.71 -5.89 0.84
C THR A 18 1.24 -5.99 0.44
N PHE A 19 0.92 -6.82 -0.55
CA PHE A 19 -0.47 -7.08 -0.94
C PHE A 19 -1.28 -7.66 0.22
N GLY A 20 -0.75 -8.68 0.91
CA GLY A 20 -1.38 -9.26 2.09
C GLY A 20 -1.64 -8.22 3.18
N ALA A 21 -0.65 -7.36 3.48
CA ALA A 21 -0.80 -6.28 4.45
C ALA A 21 -1.89 -5.27 4.04
N VAL A 22 -1.97 -4.90 2.76
CA VAL A 22 -3.02 -4.00 2.23
C VAL A 22 -4.41 -4.60 2.45
N ILE A 23 -4.60 -5.89 2.13
CA ILE A 23 -5.88 -6.58 2.36
C ILE A 23 -6.20 -6.68 3.85
N THR A 24 -5.24 -7.06 4.69
CA THR A 24 -5.46 -7.16 6.13
C THR A 24 -5.82 -5.81 6.74
N LEU A 25 -5.12 -4.74 6.38
CA LEU A 25 -5.39 -3.41 6.91
C LEU A 25 -6.75 -2.88 6.46
N GLY A 26 -7.08 -3.01 5.16
CA GLY A 26 -8.32 -2.49 4.61
C GLY A 26 -9.55 -3.31 4.97
N ALA A 27 -9.49 -4.64 4.84
CA ALA A 27 -10.66 -5.50 4.96
C ALA A 27 -10.87 -6.08 6.37
N ILE A 28 -9.81 -6.22 7.18
CA ILE A 28 -9.88 -6.87 8.49
C ILE A 28 -9.69 -5.85 9.62
N VAL A 29 -8.62 -5.06 9.59
CA VAL A 29 -8.29 -4.15 10.69
C VAL A 29 -9.25 -2.97 10.75
N ALA A 30 -9.55 -2.33 9.62
CA ALA A 30 -10.47 -1.20 9.59
C ALA A 30 -11.83 -1.47 10.26
N PRO A 31 -12.59 -2.53 9.91
CA PRO A 31 -13.88 -2.79 10.57
C PRO A 31 -13.73 -3.10 12.06
N VAL A 32 -12.63 -3.76 12.47
CA VAL A 32 -12.35 -4.06 13.88
C VAL A 32 -12.08 -2.77 14.67
N VAL A 33 -11.37 -1.81 14.10
CA VAL A 33 -11.05 -0.53 14.75
C VAL A 33 -12.28 0.37 14.85
N PHE A 34 -13.13 0.41 13.82
CA PHE A 34 -14.31 1.28 13.79
C PHE A 34 -15.58 0.68 14.42
N HIS A 35 -15.63 -0.63 14.65
CA HIS A 35 -16.78 -1.30 15.31
C HIS A 35 -16.39 -1.94 16.65
N THR A 36 -15.55 -1.24 17.42
CA THR A 36 -15.13 -1.70 18.75
C THR A 36 -16.29 -1.85 19.72
N ASP A 37 -17.39 -1.10 19.54
CA ASP A 37 -18.63 -1.19 20.31
C ASP A 37 -19.23 -2.60 20.35
N ARG A 38 -19.01 -3.39 19.29
CA ARG A 38 -19.49 -4.78 19.19
C ARG A 38 -18.58 -5.80 19.86
N ILE A 39 -17.37 -5.40 20.24
CA ILE A 39 -16.29 -6.29 20.68
C ILE A 39 -15.96 -6.04 22.16
N THR A 40 -15.97 -4.78 22.59
CA THR A 40 -15.58 -4.39 23.95
C THR A 40 -16.78 -4.18 24.86
N VAL A 41 -16.77 -4.81 26.03
CA VAL A 41 -17.74 -4.55 27.10
C VAL A 41 -17.23 -3.38 27.93
N ASN A 42 -18.03 -2.31 28.07
CA ASN A 42 -17.74 -1.10 28.86
C ASN A 42 -16.68 -0.12 28.30
N LEU A 43 -16.26 -0.26 27.04
CA LEU A 43 -15.41 0.73 26.37
C LEU A 43 -16.09 1.21 25.08
N LEU A 44 -16.57 2.45 25.07
CA LEU A 44 -17.05 3.12 23.87
C LEU A 44 -15.95 4.01 23.32
N ILE A 45 -15.31 3.57 22.23
CA ILE A 45 -14.40 4.41 21.45
C ILE A 45 -15.24 5.13 20.39
N ASP A 46 -15.27 6.45 20.45
CA ASP A 46 -15.91 7.27 19.41
C ASP A 46 -15.15 7.14 18.07
N ASN A 47 -15.85 7.33 16.96
CA ASN A 47 -15.30 7.20 15.60
C ASN A 47 -14.06 8.07 15.37
N TYR A 48 -13.99 9.24 16.02
CA TYR A 48 -12.80 10.09 15.97
C TYR A 48 -11.58 9.41 16.60
N ASN A 49 -11.73 8.80 17.78
CA ASN A 49 -10.65 8.11 18.47
C ASN A 49 -10.24 6.81 17.74
N ALA A 50 -11.22 6.09 17.17
CA ALA A 50 -10.96 4.97 16.28
C ALA A 50 -10.15 5.41 15.05
N GLY A 51 -10.49 6.57 14.47
CA GLY A 51 -9.75 7.19 13.38
C GLY A 51 -8.30 7.52 13.74
N ILE A 52 -8.03 8.02 14.95
CA ILE A 52 -6.66 8.27 15.43
C ILE A 52 -5.86 6.96 15.50
N ILE A 53 -6.46 5.89 16.04
CA ILE A 53 -5.82 4.56 16.11
C ILE A 53 -5.50 4.06 14.70
N MET A 54 -6.46 4.16 13.76
CA MET A 54 -6.25 3.72 12.38
C MET A 54 -5.17 4.54 11.67
N GLY A 55 -5.16 5.87 11.88
CA GLY A 55 -4.13 6.76 11.35
C GLY A 55 -2.73 6.36 11.80
N GLU A 56 -2.57 6.00 13.07
CA GLU A 56 -1.28 5.55 13.63
C GLU A 56 -0.83 4.19 13.07
N ILE A 57 -1.77 3.26 12.83
CA ILE A 57 -1.49 1.99 12.14
C ILE A 57 -0.97 2.27 10.72
N PHE A 58 -1.65 3.14 9.97
CA PHE A 58 -1.23 3.51 8.62
C PHE A 58 0.08 4.29 8.59
N ARG A 59 0.39 5.10 9.61
CA ARG A 59 1.70 5.75 9.76
C ARG A 59 2.82 4.74 9.87
N ARG A 60 2.65 3.69 10.68
CA ARG A 60 3.65 2.62 10.82
C ARG A 60 3.77 1.79 9.55
N PHE A 61 2.63 1.51 8.90
CA PHE A 61 2.62 0.82 7.61
C PHE A 61 3.31 1.64 6.51
N SER A 62 3.25 2.97 6.57
CA SER A 62 3.91 3.84 5.59
C SER A 62 5.43 3.62 5.54
N TYR A 63 6.08 3.27 6.66
CA TYR A 63 7.50 2.90 6.65
C TYR A 63 7.77 1.64 5.83
N TRP A 64 6.88 0.63 5.92
CA TRP A 64 6.95 -0.55 5.08
C TRP A 64 6.72 -0.22 3.60
N VAL A 65 5.74 0.66 3.31
CA VAL A 65 5.46 1.09 1.94
C VAL A 65 6.64 1.84 1.33
N TYR A 66 7.32 2.72 2.08
CA TYR A 66 8.55 3.38 1.59
C TYR A 66 9.64 2.37 1.23
N PHE A 67 9.88 1.39 2.10
CA PHE A 67 10.83 0.32 1.82
C PHE A 67 10.44 -0.45 0.55
N MET A 68 9.18 -0.85 0.42
CA MET A 68 8.66 -1.56 -0.75
C MET A 68 8.84 -0.72 -2.02
N VAL A 69 8.52 0.57 -2.00
CA VAL A 69 8.65 1.46 -3.15
C VAL A 69 10.10 1.53 -3.64
N ILE A 70 11.05 1.75 -2.73
CA ILE A 70 12.48 1.81 -3.07
C ILE A 70 12.92 0.46 -3.66
N TYR A 71 12.50 -0.63 -3.03
CA TYR A 71 12.85 -1.98 -3.45
C TYR A 71 12.31 -2.32 -4.85
N VAL A 72 11.05 -1.96 -5.14
CA VAL A 72 10.44 -2.09 -6.48
C VAL A 72 11.17 -1.25 -7.50
N ALA A 73 11.46 0.02 -7.20
CA ALA A 73 12.18 0.91 -8.11
C ALA A 73 13.58 0.36 -8.48
N VAL A 74 14.33 -0.12 -7.48
CA VAL A 74 15.67 -0.69 -7.69
C VAL A 74 15.59 -1.97 -8.53
N TYR A 75 14.70 -2.90 -8.18
CA TYR A 75 14.55 -4.16 -8.90
C TYR A 75 14.14 -3.94 -10.36
N GLU A 76 13.12 -3.11 -10.59
CA GLU A 76 12.60 -2.82 -11.92
C GLU A 76 13.63 -2.08 -12.79
N ALA A 77 14.40 -1.16 -12.21
CA ALA A 77 15.52 -0.50 -12.92
C ALA A 77 16.63 -1.49 -13.32
N MET A 78 16.97 -2.45 -12.45
CA MET A 78 17.94 -3.51 -12.78
C MET A 78 17.44 -4.39 -13.93
N VAL A 79 16.19 -4.84 -13.86
CA VAL A 79 15.58 -5.70 -14.88
C VAL A 79 15.45 -4.97 -16.22
N TYR A 80 15.12 -3.68 -16.21
CA TYR A 80 15.08 -2.85 -17.40
C TYR A 80 16.46 -2.73 -18.06
N LYS A 81 17.52 -2.54 -17.26
CA LYS A 81 18.91 -2.52 -17.74
C LYS A 81 19.36 -3.86 -18.33
N MET A 82 18.80 -4.97 -17.84
CA MET A 82 19.05 -6.32 -18.34
C MET A 82 18.30 -6.66 -19.64
N GLY A 83 17.51 -5.73 -20.19
CA GLY A 83 16.84 -5.88 -21.49
C GLY A 83 15.47 -6.55 -21.43
N GLN A 84 14.94 -6.90 -20.25
CA GLN A 84 13.59 -7.44 -20.09
C GLN A 84 12.55 -6.31 -20.01
N ARG A 85 12.26 -5.71 -21.17
CA ARG A 85 11.36 -4.58 -21.31
C ARG A 85 9.94 -5.05 -21.60
N ASP A 86 9.19 -5.35 -20.55
CA ASP A 86 7.77 -5.64 -20.65
C ASP A 86 6.93 -4.42 -20.22
N ALA A 87 6.11 -3.90 -21.14
CA ALA A 87 5.34 -2.68 -20.93
C ALA A 87 4.34 -2.80 -19.77
N ILE A 88 3.73 -3.98 -19.58
CA ILE A 88 2.75 -4.20 -18.51
C ILE A 88 3.44 -4.19 -17.14
N SER A 89 4.57 -4.90 -17.01
CA SER A 89 5.35 -4.89 -15.77
C SER A 89 5.84 -3.49 -15.42
N PHE A 90 6.31 -2.73 -16.42
CA PHE A 90 6.79 -1.37 -16.22
C PHE A 90 5.66 -0.42 -15.79
N ALA A 91 4.52 -0.45 -16.48
CA ALA A 91 3.37 0.37 -16.12
C ALA A 91 2.85 0.04 -14.70
N SER A 92 2.77 -1.26 -14.37
CA SER A 92 2.33 -1.71 -13.05
C SER A 92 3.31 -1.28 -11.95
N ALA A 93 4.61 -1.37 -12.21
CA ALA A 93 5.65 -0.91 -11.28
C ALA A 93 5.56 0.61 -11.02
N VAL A 94 5.35 1.41 -12.08
CA VAL A 94 5.15 2.86 -11.95
C VAL A 94 3.92 3.17 -11.10
N ILE A 95 2.80 2.46 -11.32
CA ILE A 95 1.58 2.64 -10.51
C ILE A 95 1.83 2.24 -9.05
N VAL A 96 2.51 1.13 -8.78
CA VAL A 96 2.86 0.69 -7.42
C VAL A 96 3.72 1.75 -6.71
N ILE A 97 4.74 2.27 -7.39
CA ILE A 97 5.63 3.31 -6.85
C ILE A 97 4.84 4.59 -6.57
N PHE A 98 4.06 5.06 -7.54
CA PHE A 98 3.32 6.31 -7.43
C PHE A 98 2.25 6.23 -6.35
N SER A 99 1.41 5.19 -6.38
CA SER A 99 0.37 4.95 -5.39
C SER A 99 0.95 4.71 -4.00
N GLY A 100 2.04 3.94 -3.88
CA GLY A 100 2.74 3.74 -2.61
C GLY A 100 3.24 5.06 -2.00
N LEU A 101 3.81 5.96 -2.82
CA LEU A 101 4.24 7.29 -2.37
C LEU A 101 3.07 8.22 -2.07
N LEU A 102 2.00 8.17 -2.86
CA LEU A 102 0.80 8.98 -2.65
C LEU A 102 0.16 8.63 -1.30
N PHE A 103 -0.01 7.34 -1.02
CA PHE A 103 -0.46 6.84 0.27
C PHE A 103 0.46 7.29 1.43
N SER A 104 1.74 6.93 1.37
CA SER A 104 2.67 7.09 2.49
C SER A 104 3.13 8.54 2.73
N ALA A 105 3.39 9.31 1.67
CA ALA A 105 3.95 10.65 1.76
C ALA A 105 2.91 11.78 1.66
N VAL A 106 1.71 11.51 1.13
CA VAL A 106 0.69 12.53 0.92
C VAL A 106 -0.54 12.30 1.77
N TYR A 107 -1.22 11.16 1.62
CA TYR A 107 -2.49 10.93 2.29
C TYR A 107 -2.35 10.73 3.79
N VAL A 108 -1.51 9.79 4.22
CA VAL A 108 -1.34 9.50 5.66
C VAL A 108 -0.92 10.75 6.45
N PRO A 109 0.09 11.54 6.04
CA PRO A 109 0.46 12.76 6.77
C PRO A 109 -0.65 13.81 6.80
N LYS A 110 -1.41 13.98 5.71
CA LYS A 110 -2.53 14.93 5.67
C LYS A 110 -3.68 14.51 6.58
N ILE A 111 -4.03 13.23 6.60
CA ILE A 111 -5.06 12.68 7.49
C ILE A 111 -4.65 12.90 8.95
N LEU A 112 -3.41 12.60 9.31
CA LEU A 112 -2.90 12.81 10.66
C LEU A 112 -2.87 14.29 11.06
N ALA A 113 -2.46 15.17 10.14
CA ALA A 113 -2.45 16.60 10.38
C ALA A 113 -3.87 17.14 10.64
N MET A 114 -4.86 16.70 9.86
CA MET A 114 -6.26 17.09 10.06
C MET A 114 -6.84 16.49 11.34
N GLN A 115 -6.51 15.26 11.70
CA GLN A 115 -6.90 14.66 12.97
C GLN A 115 -6.31 15.43 14.16
N ALA A 116 -5.07 15.91 14.06
CA ALA A 116 -4.42 16.70 15.09
C ALA A 116 -5.05 18.09 15.30
N LEU A 117 -5.78 18.62 14.31
CA LEU A 117 -6.54 19.87 14.42
C LEU A 117 -7.87 19.72 15.17
N GLY A 118 -8.28 18.49 15.50
CA GLY A 118 -9.50 18.21 16.26
C GLY A 118 -10.68 17.75 15.40
N THR A 119 -11.81 17.54 16.06
CA THR A 119 -13.02 16.94 15.47
C THR A 119 -13.63 17.78 14.35
N GLU A 120 -13.62 19.11 14.47
CA GLU A 120 -14.15 20.03 13.45
C GLU A 120 -13.45 19.85 12.09
N ALA A 121 -12.12 19.67 12.10
CA ALA A 121 -11.36 19.44 10.88
C ALA A 121 -11.69 18.10 10.23
N THR A 122 -11.96 17.06 11.04
CA THR A 122 -12.34 15.72 10.54
C THR A 122 -13.77 15.63 10.00
N GLN A 123 -14.63 16.61 10.31
CA GLN A 123 -15.99 16.70 9.77
C GLN A 123 -16.07 17.58 8.52
N SER A 124 -14.95 18.11 8.04
CA SER A 124 -14.91 18.92 6.84
C SER A 124 -15.00 18.07 5.57
N ASP A 125 -15.63 18.62 4.52
CA ASP A 125 -15.64 18.02 3.18
C ASP A 125 -14.22 17.74 2.67
N THR A 126 -13.24 18.53 3.10
CA THR A 126 -11.84 18.34 2.71
C THR A 126 -11.27 17.04 3.29
N PHE A 127 -11.58 16.75 4.56
CA PHE A 127 -11.15 15.51 5.20
C PHE A 127 -11.81 14.30 4.55
N GLU A 128 -13.12 14.35 4.32
CA GLU A 128 -13.87 13.27 3.67
C GLU A 128 -13.29 12.94 2.28
N ASN A 129 -13.04 13.97 1.47
CA ASN A 129 -12.45 13.81 0.14
C ASN A 129 -11.04 13.19 0.20
N ILE A 130 -10.19 13.62 1.14
CA ILE A 130 -8.86 13.05 1.31
C ILE A 130 -8.93 11.60 1.81
N HIS A 131 -9.84 11.30 2.74
CA HIS A 131 -10.05 9.96 3.26
C HIS A 131 -10.49 9.01 2.14
N ILE A 132 -11.52 9.37 1.37
CA ILE A 132 -12.02 8.56 0.25
C ILE A 132 -10.94 8.40 -0.82
N ALA A 133 -10.22 9.47 -1.16
CA ALA A 133 -9.11 9.41 -2.13
C ALA A 133 -8.02 8.43 -1.66
N SER A 134 -7.69 8.43 -0.37
CA SER A 134 -6.71 7.51 0.20
C SER A 134 -7.18 6.05 0.14
N GLU A 135 -8.47 5.79 0.35
CA GLU A 135 -9.03 4.44 0.26
C GLU A 135 -9.02 3.92 -1.18
N ILE A 136 -9.36 4.77 -2.14
CA ILE A 136 -9.30 4.45 -3.58
C ILE A 136 -7.87 4.16 -3.99
N ASP A 137 -6.91 5.00 -3.60
CA ASP A 137 -5.49 4.78 -3.86
C ASP A 137 -4.99 3.46 -3.27
N PHE A 138 -5.41 3.13 -2.05
CA PHE A 138 -5.06 1.86 -1.40
C PHE A 138 -5.57 0.64 -2.19
N LYS A 139 -6.76 0.73 -2.79
CA LYS A 139 -7.30 -0.31 -3.70
C LYS A 139 -6.54 -0.37 -5.02
N ILE A 140 -6.16 0.78 -5.58
CA ILE A 140 -5.33 0.86 -6.80
C ILE A 140 -3.98 0.19 -6.55
N LEU A 141 -3.33 0.47 -5.41
CA LEU A 141 -2.09 -0.18 -5.00
C LEU A 141 -2.25 -1.70 -4.95
N ALA A 142 -3.33 -2.20 -4.33
CA ALA A 142 -3.59 -3.63 -4.24
C ALA A 142 -3.67 -4.31 -5.61
N VAL A 143 -4.43 -3.72 -6.54
CA VAL A 143 -4.58 -4.24 -7.90
C VAL A 143 -3.26 -4.18 -8.65
N ALA A 144 -2.54 -3.06 -8.57
CA ALA A 144 -1.26 -2.90 -9.25
C ALA A 144 -0.20 -3.89 -8.76
N LEU A 145 -0.15 -4.18 -7.45
CA LEU A 145 0.72 -5.19 -6.85
C LEU A 145 0.42 -6.59 -7.41
N ILE A 146 -0.86 -6.99 -7.53
CA ILE A 146 -1.23 -8.28 -8.11
C ILE A 146 -0.82 -8.34 -9.58
N VAL A 147 -1.14 -7.32 -10.37
CA VAL A 147 -0.80 -7.30 -11.80
C VAL A 147 0.71 -7.40 -12.00
N LEU A 148 1.49 -6.64 -11.21
CA LEU A 148 2.95 -6.68 -11.25
C LEU A 148 3.49 -8.07 -10.87
N PHE A 149 2.98 -8.66 -9.79
CA PHE A 149 3.35 -9.99 -9.33
C PHE A 149 3.09 -11.05 -10.42
N VAL A 150 1.85 -11.12 -10.92
CA VAL A 150 1.44 -12.11 -11.93
C VAL A 150 2.25 -11.94 -13.21
N ARG A 151 2.42 -10.70 -13.68
CA ARG A 151 3.16 -10.44 -14.92
C ARG A 151 4.62 -10.85 -14.80
N ARG A 152 5.26 -10.52 -13.68
CA ARG A 152 6.66 -10.90 -13.41
C ARG A 152 6.82 -12.40 -13.29
N LEU A 153 5.85 -13.10 -12.70
CA LEU A 153 5.85 -14.57 -12.62
C LEU A 153 5.71 -15.22 -14.01
N MET A 154 4.85 -14.68 -14.88
CA MET A 154 4.71 -15.15 -16.27
C MET A 154 5.99 -14.99 -17.08
N ILE A 155 6.66 -13.83 -16.96
CA ILE A 155 7.94 -13.57 -17.64
C ILE A 155 9.03 -14.52 -17.12
N LEU A 156 9.01 -14.87 -15.83
CA LEU A 156 9.97 -15.80 -15.26
C LEU A 156 9.83 -17.22 -15.83
N ARG A 157 8.60 -17.65 -16.13
CA ARG A 157 8.28 -18.98 -16.67
C ARG A 157 8.67 -19.15 -18.14
N VAL A 158 8.67 -18.07 -18.94
CA VAL A 158 9.05 -18.13 -20.35
C VAL A 158 10.56 -17.86 -20.46
N PRO A 159 11.40 -18.85 -20.79
CA PRO A 159 12.81 -18.59 -21.00
C PRO A 159 12.96 -17.58 -22.15
N SER A 160 13.72 -16.51 -21.92
CA SER A 160 14.19 -15.66 -23.02
C SER A 160 14.89 -16.55 -24.03
N LYS A 161 14.42 -16.55 -25.28
CA LYS A 161 15.22 -17.04 -26.40
C LYS A 161 16.46 -16.16 -26.56
#